data_AF-A0A352W4A6-F1
#
_entry.id   AF-A0A352W4A6-F1
#
_cell.length_a   1.000
_cell.length_b   1.000
_cell.length_c   1.000
_cell.angle_alpha   90.00
_cell.angle_beta   90.00
_cell.angle_gamma   90.00
#
_symmetry.space_group_name_H-M   'P 1'
#
loop_
_entity.id
_entity.type
_entity.pdbx_description
1 polymer ?
#
loop_
_entity_poly.entity_id
_entity_poly.type
_entity_poly.pdbx_seq_one_letter_code
_entity_poly.pdbx_strand_id
1 'polypeptide(L)'
;MLLKLADTCNTIYIYILSYIIIFFILILIFILLLYIIVYMNKVLPVYIAIAREIEEKISSRKLMPGDRLPTEEELSNQYKVARATLKKALTELVKNRLIIQIPGRGTYVT
;
A
#
# COMPACT_ATOMS: atom_id res chain seq x y z
N MET A 1 -25.23 6.90 57.07
CA MET A 1 -25.34 5.74 56.16
C MET A 1 -25.63 6.15 54.71
N LEU A 2 -26.50 7.16 54.49
CA LEU A 2 -26.87 7.64 53.15
C LEU A 2 -25.71 8.29 52.33
N LEU A 3 -24.76 8.96 52.99
CA LEU A 3 -23.58 9.56 52.33
C LEU A 3 -22.66 8.54 51.64
N LYS A 4 -22.43 7.37 52.26
CA LYS A 4 -21.60 6.29 51.66
C LYS A 4 -22.23 5.68 50.40
N LEU A 5 -23.56 5.63 50.35
CA LEU A 5 -24.31 5.11 49.19
C LEU A 5 -24.22 6.08 48.01
N ALA A 6 -24.30 7.39 48.27
CA ALA A 6 -24.14 8.44 47.26
C ALA A 6 -22.71 8.46 46.67
N ASP A 7 -21.69 8.29 47.51
CA ASP A 7 -20.28 8.22 47.07
C ASP A 7 -20.04 7.01 46.16
N THR A 8 -20.54 5.83 46.52
CA THR A 8 -20.40 4.62 45.67
C THR A 8 -21.12 4.75 44.33
N CYS A 9 -22.30 5.39 44.30
CA CYS A 9 -23.04 5.60 43.06
C CYS A 9 -22.31 6.58 42.11
N ASN A 10 -21.71 7.63 42.68
CA ASN A 10 -20.93 8.61 41.92
C ASN A 10 -19.62 7.99 41.38
N THR A 11 -18.92 7.19 42.18
CA THR A 11 -17.73 6.47 41.73
C THR A 11 -18.03 5.52 40.58
N ILE A 12 -19.10 4.72 40.68
CA ILE A 12 -19.51 3.79 39.60
C ILE A 12 -19.88 4.54 38.32
N TYR A 13 -20.60 5.66 38.45
CA TYR A 13 -20.95 6.50 37.31
C TYR A 13 -19.71 7.04 36.58
N ILE A 14 -18.72 7.52 37.32
CA ILE A 14 -17.45 8.01 36.76
C ILE A 14 -16.71 6.88 36.02
N TYR A 15 -16.65 5.68 36.60
CA TYR A 15 -16.04 4.53 35.92
C TYR A 15 -16.75 4.21 34.61
N ILE A 16 -18.07 4.08 34.61
CA ILE A 16 -18.86 3.78 33.40
C ILE A 16 -18.65 4.86 32.34
N LEU A 17 -18.73 6.14 32.73
CA LEU A 17 -18.52 7.27 31.83
C LEU A 17 -17.10 7.26 31.24
N SER A 18 -16.08 6.96 32.04
CA SER A 18 -14.70 6.85 31.58
C SER A 18 -14.53 5.71 30.57
N TYR A 19 -15.15 4.55 30.79
CA TYR A 19 -15.11 3.43 29.85
C TYR A 19 -15.80 3.78 28.53
N ILE A 20 -16.94 4.46 28.58
CA ILE A 20 -17.66 4.92 27.39
C ILE A 20 -16.78 5.89 26.58
N ILE A 21 -16.18 6.88 27.25
CA ILE A 21 -15.29 7.85 26.59
C ILE A 21 -14.08 7.14 25.96
N ILE A 22 -13.43 6.24 26.70
CA ILE A 22 -12.30 5.46 26.20
C ILE A 22 -12.71 4.62 25.00
N PHE A 23 -13.88 3.97 25.05
CA PHE A 23 -14.41 3.17 23.95
C PHE A 23 -14.66 4.02 22.70
N PHE A 24 -15.26 5.20 22.84
CA PHE A 24 -15.45 6.14 21.74
C PHE A 24 -14.11 6.62 21.15
N ILE A 25 -13.13 6.93 22.00
CA ILE A 25 -11.79 7.32 21.56
C ILE A 25 -11.12 6.17 20.80
N LEU A 26 -11.20 4.93 21.30
CA LEU A 26 -10.67 3.75 20.63
C LEU A 26 -11.34 3.51 19.27
N ILE A 27 -12.67 3.67 19.19
CA ILE A 27 -13.41 3.60 17.92
C ILE A 27 -12.93 4.68 16.95
N LEU A 28 -12.79 5.92 17.42
CA LEU A 28 -12.35 7.03 16.58
C LEU A 28 -10.93 6.80 16.05
N ILE A 29 -10.01 6.31 16.91
CA ILE A 29 -8.65 5.94 16.54
C ILE A 29 -8.68 4.82 15.50
N PHE A 30 -9.49 3.79 15.70
CA PHE A 30 -9.61 2.69 14.75
C PHE A 30 -10.12 3.16 13.38
N ILE A 31 -11.15 4.01 13.35
CA ILE A 31 -11.66 4.62 12.12
C ILE A 31 -10.58 5.48 11.45
N LEU A 32 -9.83 6.26 12.22
CA LEU A 32 -8.73 7.08 11.69
C LEU A 32 -7.63 6.21 11.08
N LEU A 33 -7.25 5.11 11.75
CA LEU A 33 -6.27 4.16 11.24
C LEU A 33 -6.75 3.50 9.94
N LEU A 34 -8.01 3.06 9.89
CA LEU A 34 -8.62 2.53 8.68
C LEU A 34 -8.61 3.57 7.55
N TYR A 35 -8.96 4.82 7.85
CA TYR A 35 -8.94 5.92 6.90
C TYR A 35 -7.53 6.14 6.33
N ILE A 36 -6.50 6.18 7.19
CA ILE A 36 -5.10 6.34 6.76
C ILE A 36 -4.69 5.18 5.84
N ILE A 37 -5.00 3.93 6.21
CA ILE A 37 -4.66 2.74 5.41
C ILE A 37 -5.31 2.82 4.01
N VAL A 38 -6.59 3.18 3.95
CA VAL A 38 -7.31 3.30 2.68
C VAL A 38 -6.79 4.49 1.86
N TYR A 39 -6.49 5.62 2.51
CA TYR A 39 -5.96 6.81 1.85
C TYR A 39 -4.61 6.53 1.21
N MET A 40 -3.68 5.90 1.94
CA MET A 40 -2.35 5.55 1.43
C MET A 40 -2.38 4.65 0.19
N ASN A 41 -3.38 3.79 0.06
CA ASN A 41 -3.55 2.94 -1.12
C ASN A 41 -4.06 3.69 -2.37
N LYS A 42 -4.73 4.84 -2.22
CA LYS A 42 -5.24 5.62 -3.36
C LYS A 42 -4.19 6.52 -4.03
N VAL A 43 -3.07 6.76 -3.37
CA VAL A 43 -2.11 7.80 -3.81
C VAL A 43 -1.00 7.27 -4.73
N LEU A 44 -0.87 5.96 -4.91
CA LEU A 44 0.16 5.43 -5.81
C LEU A 44 -0.25 5.61 -7.28
N PRO A 45 0.52 6.36 -8.08
CA PRO A 45 0.33 6.38 -9.53
C PRO A 45 0.46 4.97 -10.10
N VAL A 46 -0.37 4.66 -11.10
CA VAL A 46 -0.44 3.32 -11.72
C VAL A 46 0.92 2.84 -12.22
N TYR A 47 1.75 3.73 -12.77
CA TYR A 47 3.09 3.34 -13.24
C TYR A 47 4.03 2.94 -12.10
N ILE A 48 3.89 3.53 -10.90
CA ILE A 48 4.68 3.15 -9.72
C ILE A 48 4.22 1.79 -9.21
N ALA A 49 2.91 1.54 -9.19
CA ALA A 49 2.38 0.23 -8.79
C ALA A 49 2.91 -0.90 -9.70
N ILE A 50 2.92 -0.69 -11.02
CA ILE A 50 3.48 -1.67 -11.97
C ILE A 50 4.98 -1.87 -11.77
N ALA A 51 5.74 -0.78 -11.59
CA ALA A 51 7.17 -0.88 -11.34
C ALA A 51 7.45 -1.70 -10.07
N ARG A 52 6.73 -1.41 -8.98
CA ARG A 52 6.87 -2.14 -7.71
C ARG A 52 6.51 -3.62 -7.85
N GLU A 53 5.47 -3.96 -8.59
CA GLU A 53 5.12 -5.36 -8.83
C GLU A 53 6.22 -6.12 -9.58
N ILE A 54 6.85 -5.50 -10.58
CA ILE A 54 7.97 -6.11 -11.31
C ILE A 54 9.20 -6.24 -10.40
N GLU A 55 9.49 -5.22 -9.59
CA GLU A 55 10.55 -5.27 -8.57
C GLU A 55 10.32 -6.38 -7.54
N GLU A 56 9.09 -6.56 -7.08
CA GLU A 56 8.68 -7.66 -6.20
C GLU A 56 8.89 -9.02 -6.89
N LYS A 57 8.63 -9.14 -8.20
CA LYS A 57 8.90 -10.38 -8.97
C LYS A 57 10.40 -10.66 -9.11
N ILE A 58 11.23 -9.64 -9.27
CA ILE A 58 12.69 -9.78 -9.33
C ILE A 58 13.24 -10.18 -7.96
N SER A 59 12.84 -9.48 -6.88
CA SER A 59 13.29 -9.77 -5.52
C SER A 59 12.82 -11.13 -4.99
N SER A 60 11.63 -11.59 -5.39
CA SER A 60 11.13 -12.93 -5.10
C SER A 60 11.71 -14.04 -6.00
N ARG A 61 12.68 -13.72 -6.88
CA ARG A 61 13.31 -14.64 -7.85
C ARG A 61 12.34 -15.31 -8.82
N LYS A 62 11.13 -14.76 -9.01
CA LYS A 62 10.22 -15.16 -10.09
C LYS A 62 10.72 -14.69 -11.46
N LEU A 63 11.44 -13.58 -11.46
CA LEU A 63 12.24 -13.10 -12.58
C LEU A 63 13.70 -13.13 -12.16
N MET A 64 14.52 -13.85 -12.91
CA MET A 64 15.95 -14.01 -12.65
C MET A 64 16.75 -12.98 -13.46
N PRO A 65 17.93 -12.57 -12.98
CA PRO A 65 18.89 -11.82 -13.79
C PRO A 65 19.12 -12.46 -15.15
N GLY A 66 19.03 -11.67 -16.21
CA GLY A 66 19.13 -12.13 -17.61
C GLY A 66 17.79 -12.55 -18.23
N ASP A 67 16.71 -12.69 -17.47
CA ASP A 67 15.40 -13.01 -18.02
C ASP A 67 14.90 -11.86 -18.89
N ARG A 68 14.26 -12.22 -20.01
CA ARG A 68 13.63 -11.27 -20.91
C ARG A 68 12.24 -10.94 -20.41
N LEU A 69 11.98 -9.66 -20.17
CA LEU A 69 10.62 -9.18 -19.92
C LEU A 69 9.78 -9.26 -21.20
N PRO A 70 8.46 -9.48 -21.09
CA PRO A 70 7.55 -9.34 -22.22
C PRO A 70 7.64 -7.95 -22.82
N THR A 71 7.21 -7.82 -24.07
CA THR A 71 7.23 -6.55 -24.80
C THR A 71 6.35 -5.50 -24.13
N GLU A 72 6.61 -4.22 -24.42
CA GLU A 72 5.77 -3.12 -23.90
C GLU A 72 4.29 -3.28 -24.29
N GLU A 73 4.04 -3.87 -25.46
CA GLU A 73 2.69 -4.13 -25.94
C GLU A 73 1.99 -5.25 -25.15
N GLU A 74 2.67 -6.37 -24.92
CA GLU A 74 2.15 -7.48 -24.13
C GLU A 74 1.88 -7.06 -22.68
N LEU A 75 2.82 -6.34 -22.06
CA LEU A 75 2.65 -5.83 -20.70
C LEU A 75 1.54 -4.78 -20.62
N SER A 76 1.40 -3.90 -21.62
CA SER A 76 0.31 -2.91 -21.69
C SER A 76 -1.05 -3.61 -21.74
N ASN A 77 -1.16 -4.69 -22.51
CA ASN A 77 -2.36 -5.52 -22.58
C ASN A 77 -2.63 -6.28 -21.28
N GLN A 78 -1.58 -6.87 -20.67
CA GLN A 78 -1.68 -7.61 -19.42
C GLN A 78 -2.15 -6.72 -18.25
N TYR A 79 -1.55 -5.54 -18.11
CA TYR A 79 -1.91 -4.58 -17.05
C TYR A 79 -3.11 -3.69 -17.42
N LYS A 80 -3.63 -3.79 -18.65
CA LYS A 80 -4.74 -2.97 -19.18
C LYS A 80 -4.48 -1.46 -19.01
N VAL A 81 -3.25 -1.03 -19.28
CA VAL A 81 -2.84 0.37 -19.18
C VAL A 81 -2.37 0.91 -20.53
N ALA A 82 -2.41 2.22 -20.70
CA ALA A 82 -1.82 2.85 -21.88
C ALA A 82 -0.30 2.58 -21.95
N ARG A 83 0.22 2.39 -23.17
CA ARG A 83 1.65 2.18 -23.43
C ARG A 83 2.53 3.26 -22.79
N ALA A 84 2.09 4.52 -22.81
CA ALA A 84 2.82 5.63 -22.19
C ALA A 84 2.99 5.46 -20.66
N THR A 85 2.00 4.88 -19.97
CA THR A 85 2.06 4.59 -18.53
C THR A 85 3.04 3.46 -18.26
N LEU A 86 3.01 2.40 -19.08
CA LEU A 86 3.95 1.30 -18.95
C LEU A 86 5.39 1.75 -19.23
N LYS A 87 5.61 2.55 -20.27
CA LYS A 87 6.92 3.11 -20.60
C LYS A 87 7.50 3.89 -19.41
N LYS A 88 6.67 4.67 -18.71
CA LYS A 88 7.09 5.34 -17.46
C LYS A 88 7.50 4.34 -16.38
N ALA A 89 6.72 3.27 -16.16
CA ALA A 89 7.05 2.23 -15.19
C ALA A 89 8.40 1.55 -15.50
N LEU A 90 8.62 1.17 -16.76
CA LEU A 90 9.89 0.56 -17.20
C LEU A 90 11.06 1.55 -17.08
N THR A 91 10.84 2.84 -17.35
CA THR A 91 11.87 3.87 -17.18
C THR A 91 12.32 3.99 -15.72
N GLU A 92 11.40 3.91 -14.75
CA GLU A 92 11.75 3.89 -13.33
C GLU A 92 12.56 2.63 -12.95
N LEU A 93 12.20 1.47 -13.50
CA LEU A 93 12.97 0.23 -13.27
C LEU A 93 14.38 0.29 -13.87
N VAL A 94 14.55 0.90 -15.04
CA VAL A 94 15.87 1.16 -15.66
C VAL A 94 16.68 2.10 -14.79
N LYS A 95 16.05 3.18 -14.28
CA LYS A 95 16.69 4.14 -13.37
C LYS A 95 17.18 3.47 -12.08
N ASN A 96 16.40 2.52 -11.56
CA ASN A 96 16.75 1.70 -10.40
C ASN A 96 17.74 0.56 -10.73
N ARG A 97 18.21 0.45 -11.99
CA ARG A 97 19.12 -0.57 -12.49
C ARG A 97 18.62 -2.01 -12.35
N LEU A 98 17.32 -2.19 -12.17
CA LEU A 98 16.68 -3.52 -12.05
C LEU A 98 16.50 -4.20 -13.41
N ILE A 99 16.41 -3.39 -14.47
CA ILE A 99 16.29 -3.86 -15.85
C ILE A 99 17.18 -3.03 -16.78
N ILE A 100 17.51 -3.61 -17.92
CA ILE A 100 18.19 -2.97 -19.04
C ILE A 100 17.33 -3.06 -20.30
N GLN A 101 17.21 -1.94 -21.02
CA GLN A 101 16.56 -1.92 -22.33
C GLN A 101 17.63 -1.91 -23.42
N ILE A 102 17.57 -2.89 -24.31
CA ILE A 102 18.48 -3.02 -25.43
C ILE A 102 17.70 -2.75 -26.72
N PRO A 103 18.00 -1.66 -27.45
CA PRO A 103 17.31 -1.32 -28.69
C PRO A 103 17.26 -2.50 -29.66
N GLY A 104 16.08 -2.83 -30.17
CA GLY A 104 15.85 -3.94 -31.10
C GLY A 104 15.94 -5.36 -30.52
N ARG A 105 16.37 -5.53 -29.25
CA ARG A 105 16.50 -6.85 -28.60
C ARG A 105 15.47 -7.05 -27.48
N GLY A 106 15.02 -5.98 -26.84
CA GLY A 106 13.99 -6.02 -25.80
C GLY A 106 14.50 -5.56 -24.44
N THR A 107 13.82 -5.97 -23.39
CA THR A 107 14.09 -5.56 -22.01
C THR A 107 14.49 -6.78 -21.19
N TYR A 108 15.55 -6.66 -20.39
CA TYR A 108 16.12 -7.77 -19.62
C TYR A 108 16.31 -7.38 -18.16
N VAL A 109 16.22 -8.33 -17.23
CA VAL A 109 16.54 -8.13 -15.81
C VAL A 109 18.06 -8.05 -15.62
N THR A 110 18.53 -7.12 -14.80
CA THR A 110 19.95 -7.01 -14.41
C THR A 110 20.29 -7.93 -13.25
#